data_AF-A0A9D1JTY2-F1
#
_entry.id   AF-A0A9D1JTY2-F1
#
_cell.length_a   1.000
_cell.length_b   1.000
_cell.length_c   1.000
_cell.angle_alpha   90.00
_cell.angle_beta   90.00
_cell.angle_gamma   90.00
#
_symmetry.space_group_name_H-M   'P 1'
#
loop_
_entity.id
_entity.type
_entity.pdbx_description
1 polymer ?
#
loop_
_entity_poly.entity_id
_entity_poly.type
_entity_poly.pdbx_seq_one_letter_code
_entity_poly.pdbx_strand_id
1 'polypeptide(L)'
;MKKAVAVLASMLCYIGAFLLLFRLSMGQAWLVFFFGTPLFAAAYFIPAGAFFARRLHLNRWILWLCMNGIGGLCGWVIVLIQYPILLMNGFILLLLLPALVCAALVWAVVGLGFLCWNRRAARAASAPEPVSRTAAPAQPSGTWVKKLKWFAGTGGVVLLILAAAGLYGGVRNLNTIRPADQYEDSGIHTFAPYDILPISVKTTGPRRYRRLHPTKIVYMVYYRTTNGSGYQWRDEGGTARVLAEQLYQRGSVERRVLSIPSEDTYITVEPHLTAQQYTDGLRRRQYILLGLSGGYVLCYGVAWIVIRRKEAEED
;
A
#
# COMPACT_ATOMS: atom_id res chain seq x y z
N MET A 1 -7.01 28.12 1.76
CA MET A 1 -7.47 26.89 2.46
C MET A 1 -8.40 26.00 1.61
N LYS A 2 -9.51 26.50 1.05
CA LYS A 2 -10.50 25.68 0.30
C LYS A 2 -9.92 24.80 -0.83
N LYS A 3 -8.89 25.28 -1.55
CA LYS A 3 -8.19 24.51 -2.59
C LYS A 3 -7.38 23.34 -2.03
N ALA A 4 -6.73 23.54 -0.88
CA ALA A 4 -5.93 22.51 -0.21
C ALA A 4 -6.82 21.37 0.26
N VAL A 5 -7.92 21.71 0.92
CA VAL A 5 -8.92 20.75 1.41
C VAL A 5 -9.50 19.94 0.26
N ALA A 6 -9.82 20.57 -0.88
CA ALA A 6 -10.33 19.86 -2.06
C ALA A 6 -9.30 18.85 -2.62
N VAL A 7 -8.03 19.25 -2.77
CA VAL A 7 -6.97 18.36 -3.27
C VAL A 7 -6.69 17.23 -2.29
N LEU A 8 -6.66 17.51 -0.97
CA LEU A 8 -6.51 16.51 0.08
C LEU A 8 -7.66 15.51 0.08
N ALA A 9 -8.90 15.99 -0.02
CA ALA A 9 -10.07 15.13 -0.11
C ALA A 9 -10.03 14.24 -1.35
N SER A 10 -9.62 14.77 -2.51
CA SER A 10 -9.44 13.98 -3.73
C SER A 10 -8.33 12.94 -3.62
N MET A 11 -7.21 13.29 -2.97
CA MET A 11 -6.10 12.37 -2.73
C MET A 11 -6.49 11.25 -1.76
N LEU A 12 -7.17 11.57 -0.66
CA LEU A 12 -7.68 10.59 0.30
C LEU A 12 -8.75 9.68 -0.34
N CYS A 13 -9.62 10.25 -1.16
CA CYS A 13 -10.62 9.49 -1.93
C CYS A 13 -9.93 8.51 -2.89
N TYR A 14 -8.88 8.96 -3.59
CA TYR A 14 -8.08 8.11 -4.46
C TYR A 14 -7.38 6.99 -3.68
N ILE A 15 -6.71 7.29 -2.56
CA ILE A 15 -6.04 6.29 -1.71
C ILE A 15 -7.07 5.27 -1.18
N GLY A 16 -8.22 5.74 -0.72
CA GLY A 16 -9.31 4.88 -0.25
C GLY A 16 -9.82 3.94 -1.35
N ALA A 17 -10.04 4.45 -2.57
CA ALA A 17 -10.44 3.65 -3.71
C ALA A 17 -9.36 2.65 -4.15
N PHE A 18 -8.10 3.08 -4.17
CA PHE A 18 -6.93 2.24 -4.46
C PHE A 18 -6.87 1.04 -3.49
N LEU A 19 -6.94 1.30 -2.18
CA LEU A 19 -6.90 0.26 -1.16
C LEU A 19 -8.12 -0.65 -1.18
N LEU A 20 -9.30 -0.08 -1.46
CA LEU A 20 -10.53 -0.85 -1.58
C LEU A 20 -10.46 -1.82 -2.78
N LEU A 21 -10.05 -1.32 -3.95
CA LEU A 21 -9.91 -2.12 -5.16
C LEU A 21 -8.81 -3.18 -5.02
N PHE A 22 -7.69 -2.83 -4.38
CA PHE A 22 -6.64 -3.79 -4.05
C PHE A 22 -7.16 -4.92 -3.16
N ARG A 23 -7.91 -4.58 -2.11
CA ARG A 23 -8.51 -5.58 -1.22
C ARG A 23 -9.59 -6.42 -1.90
N LEU A 24 -10.33 -5.84 -2.83
CA LEU A 24 -11.34 -6.55 -3.64
C LEU A 24 -10.69 -7.50 -4.66
N SER A 25 -9.49 -7.20 -5.15
CA SER A 25 -8.79 -8.04 -6.13
C SER A 25 -8.00 -9.20 -5.53
N MET A 26 -7.74 -9.19 -4.22
CA MET A 26 -7.10 -10.28 -3.49
C MET A 26 -7.99 -11.54 -3.53
N GLY A 27 -7.76 -12.41 -4.53
CA GLY A 27 -8.55 -13.64 -4.71
C GLY A 27 -8.38 -14.25 -6.09
N GLN A 28 -8.92 -13.64 -7.15
CA GLN A 28 -8.75 -14.07 -8.56
C GLN A 28 -8.95 -12.93 -9.59
N ALA A 29 -9.16 -11.68 -9.16
CA ALA A 29 -9.65 -10.60 -10.01
C ALA A 29 -8.66 -9.42 -10.14
N TRP A 30 -7.38 -9.70 -10.36
CA TRP A 30 -6.31 -8.69 -10.46
C TRP A 30 -6.57 -7.64 -11.56
N LEU A 31 -7.26 -8.02 -12.65
CA LEU A 31 -7.70 -7.10 -13.70
C LEU A 31 -8.61 -5.98 -13.16
N VAL A 32 -9.44 -6.27 -12.15
CA VAL A 32 -10.32 -5.27 -11.53
C VAL A 32 -9.50 -4.22 -10.78
N PHE A 33 -8.38 -4.60 -10.16
CA PHE A 33 -7.48 -3.65 -9.54
C PHE A 33 -6.67 -2.86 -10.58
N PHE A 34 -6.10 -3.53 -11.58
CA PHE A 34 -5.27 -2.90 -12.60
C PHE A 34 -6.04 -1.90 -13.47
N PHE A 35 -7.27 -2.22 -13.88
CA PHE A 35 -8.10 -1.30 -14.67
C PHE A 35 -9.00 -0.43 -13.79
N GLY A 36 -9.54 -0.97 -12.70
CA GLY A 36 -10.50 -0.24 -11.86
C GLY A 36 -9.88 0.99 -11.19
N THR A 37 -8.61 0.93 -10.80
CA THR A 37 -7.92 2.04 -10.12
C THR A 37 -7.73 3.24 -11.05
N PRO A 38 -7.12 3.11 -12.24
CA PRO A 38 -7.02 4.22 -13.18
C PRO A 38 -8.37 4.63 -13.78
N LEU A 39 -9.34 3.72 -13.96
CA LEU A 39 -10.69 4.09 -14.41
C LEU A 39 -11.45 4.90 -13.37
N PHE A 40 -11.38 4.53 -12.09
CA PHE A 40 -11.94 5.32 -11.00
C PHE A 40 -11.28 6.71 -10.95
N ALA A 41 -9.95 6.75 -11.08
CA ALA A 41 -9.21 8.00 -11.12
C ALA A 41 -9.69 8.91 -12.25
N ALA A 42 -9.85 8.38 -13.46
CA ALA A 42 -10.34 9.11 -14.62
C ALA A 42 -11.81 9.56 -14.44
N ALA A 43 -12.67 8.66 -13.98
CA ALA A 43 -14.10 8.93 -13.75
C ALA A 43 -14.33 9.99 -12.66
N TYR A 44 -13.47 10.04 -11.64
CA TYR A 44 -13.48 11.11 -10.65
C TYR A 44 -12.86 12.40 -11.21
N PHE A 45 -11.75 12.29 -11.92
CA PHE A 45 -10.97 13.42 -12.44
C PHE A 45 -11.76 14.31 -13.41
N ILE A 46 -12.59 13.73 -14.27
CA ILE A 46 -13.38 14.47 -15.27
C ILE A 46 -14.37 15.46 -14.59
N PRO A 47 -15.30 15.02 -13.72
CA PRO A 47 -16.24 15.92 -13.05
C PRO A 47 -15.56 16.77 -11.97
N ALA A 48 -14.66 16.20 -11.14
CA ALA A 48 -13.98 16.94 -10.08
C ALA A 48 -13.04 18.00 -10.65
N GLY A 49 -12.31 17.67 -11.72
CA GLY A 49 -11.46 18.60 -12.45
C GLY A 49 -12.24 19.71 -13.15
N ALA A 50 -13.46 19.44 -13.63
CA ALA A 50 -14.35 20.47 -14.15
C ALA A 50 -14.90 21.39 -13.05
N PHE A 51 -15.35 20.80 -11.95
CA PHE A 51 -15.89 21.54 -10.80
C PHE A 51 -14.82 22.41 -10.14
N PHE A 52 -13.63 21.87 -9.86
CA PHE A 52 -12.54 22.62 -9.24
C PHE A 52 -11.92 23.66 -10.18
N ALA A 53 -11.91 23.43 -11.49
CA ALA A 53 -11.51 24.48 -12.44
C ALA A 53 -12.50 25.66 -12.42
N ARG A 54 -13.80 25.41 -12.38
CA ARG A 54 -14.85 26.45 -12.40
C ARG A 54 -15.01 27.18 -11.06
N ARG A 55 -14.97 26.47 -9.93
CA ARG A 55 -15.27 27.03 -8.61
C ARG A 55 -14.04 27.43 -7.81
N LEU A 56 -12.91 26.77 -8.04
CA LEU A 56 -11.70 26.92 -7.23
C LEU A 56 -10.49 27.41 -8.05
N HIS A 57 -10.65 27.67 -9.36
CA HIS A 57 -9.55 27.99 -10.28
C HIS A 57 -8.35 27.06 -10.09
N LEU A 58 -8.61 25.76 -9.87
CA LEU A 58 -7.59 24.74 -9.70
C LEU A 58 -7.18 24.20 -11.07
N ASN A 59 -5.86 24.10 -11.31
CA ASN A 59 -5.38 23.48 -12.54
C ASN A 59 -5.72 21.97 -12.54
N ARG A 60 -6.29 21.49 -13.63
CA ARG A 60 -6.60 20.05 -13.79
C ARG A 60 -5.35 19.19 -13.70
N TRP A 61 -4.22 19.64 -14.24
CA TRP A 61 -2.94 18.93 -14.13
C TRP A 61 -2.48 18.73 -12.68
N ILE A 62 -2.76 19.70 -11.82
CA ILE A 62 -2.42 19.64 -10.40
C ILE A 62 -3.22 18.56 -9.69
N LEU A 63 -4.53 18.49 -9.95
CA LEU A 63 -5.40 17.46 -9.39
C LEU A 63 -4.96 16.06 -9.84
N TRP A 64 -4.63 15.93 -11.12
CA TRP A 64 -4.14 14.68 -11.71
C TRP A 64 -2.86 14.18 -11.05
N LEU A 65 -1.87 15.06 -10.90
CA LEU A 65 -0.56 14.75 -10.31
C LEU A 65 -0.70 14.36 -8.82
N CYS A 66 -1.55 15.06 -8.07
CA CYS A 66 -1.78 14.75 -6.66
C CYS A 66 -2.45 13.40 -6.48
N MET A 67 -3.44 13.08 -7.31
CA MET A 67 -4.16 11.81 -7.23
C MET A 67 -3.29 10.63 -7.68
N ASN A 68 -2.74 10.68 -8.89
CA ASN A 68 -2.03 9.53 -9.45
C ASN A 68 -0.58 9.43 -8.98
N GLY A 69 0.10 10.56 -8.82
CA GLY A 69 1.48 10.59 -8.33
C GLY A 69 1.52 10.32 -6.83
N ILE A 70 1.15 11.31 -6.03
CA ILE A 70 1.28 11.23 -4.57
C ILE A 70 0.29 10.20 -3.99
N GLY A 71 -0.98 10.25 -4.39
CA GLY A 71 -1.99 9.29 -3.95
C GLY A 71 -1.67 7.84 -4.37
N GLY A 72 -1.16 7.64 -5.58
CA GLY A 72 -0.70 6.33 -6.06
C GLY A 72 0.49 5.78 -5.28
N LEU A 73 1.52 6.60 -5.09
CA LEU A 73 2.69 6.22 -4.29
C LEU A 73 2.31 5.90 -2.84
N CYS A 74 1.50 6.74 -2.21
CA CYS A 74 0.99 6.48 -0.86
C CYS A 74 0.16 5.20 -0.79
N GLY A 75 -0.68 4.93 -1.80
CA GLY A 75 -1.46 3.70 -1.90
C GLY A 75 -0.57 2.45 -1.91
N TRP A 76 0.48 2.46 -2.75
CA TRP A 76 1.46 1.37 -2.82
C TRP A 76 2.23 1.18 -1.51
N VAL A 77 2.71 2.27 -0.89
CA VAL A 77 3.40 2.20 0.41
C VAL A 77 2.50 1.57 1.48
N ILE A 78 1.22 1.96 1.55
CA ILE A 78 0.28 1.39 2.51
C ILE A 78 0.04 -0.10 2.23
N VAL A 79 -0.09 -0.51 0.97
CA VAL A 79 -0.19 -1.93 0.60
C VAL A 79 1.04 -2.71 1.05
N LEU A 80 2.23 -2.16 0.87
CA LEU A 80 3.49 -2.79 1.28
C LEU A 80 3.61 -2.96 2.79
N ILE A 81 3.15 -1.97 3.55
CA ILE A 81 3.10 -2.05 5.02
C ILE A 81 2.08 -3.11 5.46
N GLN A 82 0.92 -3.19 4.80
CA GLN A 82 -0.13 -4.16 5.13
C GLN A 82 0.21 -5.60 4.71
N TYR A 83 0.97 -5.76 3.62
CA TYR A 83 1.29 -7.05 3.02
C TYR A 83 2.79 -7.15 2.70
N PRO A 84 3.66 -7.25 3.73
CA PRO A 84 5.11 -7.30 3.53
C PRO A 84 5.58 -8.53 2.73
N ILE A 85 4.75 -9.56 2.65
CA ILE A 85 5.01 -10.77 1.86
C ILE A 85 5.14 -10.48 0.35
N LEU A 86 4.55 -9.38 -0.13
CA LEU A 86 4.66 -8.95 -1.53
C LEU A 86 6.09 -8.53 -1.91
N LEU A 87 6.88 -8.03 -0.94
CA LEU A 87 8.30 -7.68 -1.15
C LEU A 87 9.18 -8.92 -1.12
N MET A 88 8.91 -9.87 -0.22
CA MET A 88 9.79 -11.01 0.01
C MET A 88 9.82 -12.00 -1.17
N ASN A 89 8.72 -12.11 -1.92
CA ASN A 89 8.60 -13.08 -3.01
C ASN A 89 8.95 -12.48 -4.40
N GLY A 90 9.41 -11.22 -4.48
CA GLY A 90 9.58 -10.51 -5.75
C GLY A 90 8.27 -10.27 -6.54
N PHE A 91 7.13 -10.71 -5.98
CA PHE A 91 5.80 -10.65 -6.58
C PHE A 91 5.33 -9.21 -6.83
N ILE A 92 5.97 -8.24 -6.17
CA ILE A 92 5.76 -6.82 -6.41
C ILE A 92 5.99 -6.41 -7.87
N LEU A 93 6.96 -7.00 -8.58
CA LEU A 93 7.22 -6.67 -9.99
C LEU A 93 6.08 -7.16 -10.89
N LEU A 94 5.51 -8.32 -10.57
CA LEU A 94 4.33 -8.88 -11.24
C LEU A 94 3.05 -8.07 -10.99
N LEU A 95 3.07 -7.18 -9.99
CA LEU A 95 1.94 -6.31 -9.61
C LEU A 95 2.13 -4.86 -10.09
N LEU A 96 3.34 -4.31 -9.99
CA LEU A 96 3.65 -2.95 -10.40
C LEU A 96 3.64 -2.77 -11.92
N LEU A 97 4.27 -3.69 -12.65
CA LEU A 97 4.46 -3.53 -14.09
C LEU A 97 3.13 -3.57 -14.86
N PRO A 98 2.21 -4.52 -14.61
CA PRO A 98 0.87 -4.48 -15.22
C PRO A 98 0.04 -3.28 -14.75
N ALA A 99 0.14 -2.88 -13.48
CA ALA A 99 -0.58 -1.71 -12.98
C ALA A 99 -0.13 -0.41 -13.68
N LEU A 100 1.17 -0.25 -13.93
CA LEU A 100 1.72 0.88 -14.67
C LEU A 100 1.27 0.87 -16.14
N VAL A 101 1.30 -0.29 -16.80
CA VAL A 101 0.82 -0.45 -18.19
C VAL A 101 -0.67 -0.12 -18.31
N CYS A 102 -1.52 -0.67 -17.44
CA CYS A 102 -2.95 -0.38 -17.43
C CYS A 102 -3.24 1.11 -17.15
N ALA A 103 -2.51 1.71 -16.21
CA ALA A 103 -2.63 3.14 -15.94
C ALA A 103 -2.24 3.98 -17.16
N ALA A 104 -1.14 3.64 -17.85
CA ALA A 104 -0.71 4.32 -19.07
C ALA A 104 -1.76 4.20 -20.19
N LEU A 105 -2.35 3.02 -20.40
CA LEU A 105 -3.39 2.80 -21.40
C LEU A 105 -4.65 3.63 -21.12
N VAL A 106 -5.16 3.60 -19.89
CA VAL A 106 -6.36 4.36 -19.52
C VAL A 106 -6.11 5.87 -19.69
N TRP A 107 -4.96 6.37 -19.23
CA TRP A 107 -4.63 7.80 -19.38
C TRP A 107 -4.32 8.20 -20.82
N ALA A 108 -3.79 7.30 -21.66
CA ALA A 108 -3.65 7.54 -23.10
C ALA A 108 -5.01 7.73 -23.77
N VAL A 109 -6.00 6.88 -23.45
CA VAL A 109 -7.38 7.01 -23.95
C VAL A 109 -8.03 8.31 -23.47
N VAL A 110 -7.89 8.64 -22.18
CA VAL A 110 -8.42 9.89 -21.63
C VAL A 110 -7.75 11.11 -22.29
N GLY A 111 -6.43 11.06 -22.48
CA GLY A 111 -5.67 12.11 -23.16
C GLY A 111 -6.08 12.29 -24.63
N LEU A 112 -6.23 11.19 -25.38
CA LEU A 112 -6.76 11.18 -26.74
C LEU A 112 -8.17 11.78 -26.80
N GLY A 113 -9.04 11.44 -25.85
CA GLY A 113 -10.38 12.02 -25.72
C GLY A 113 -10.35 13.54 -25.56
N PHE A 114 -9.47 14.06 -24.70
CA PHE A 114 -9.27 15.50 -24.52
C PHE A 114 -8.70 16.19 -25.77
N LEU A 115 -7.76 15.56 -26.47
CA LEU A 115 -7.19 16.08 -27.73
C LEU A 115 -8.25 16.13 -28.84
N CYS A 116 -9.08 15.10 -28.97
CA CYS A 116 -10.18 15.06 -29.92
C CYS A 116 -11.26 16.11 -29.59
N TRP A 117 -11.58 16.30 -28.31
CA TRP A 117 -12.50 17.34 -27.86
C TRP A 117 -11.97 18.74 -28.20
N ASN A 118 -10.71 19.03 -27.88
CA ASN A 118 -10.08 20.32 -28.16
C ASN A 118 -9.95 20.59 -29.66
N ARG A 119 -9.66 19.59 -30.49
CA ARG A 119 -9.63 19.73 -31.95
C ARG A 119 -11.02 20.02 -32.53
N ARG A 120 -12.08 19.40 -32.00
CA ARG A 120 -13.46 19.69 -32.39
C ARG A 120 -13.89 21.08 -31.93
N ALA A 121 -13.56 21.47 -30.71
CA ALA A 121 -13.82 22.81 -30.19
C ALA A 121 -13.06 23.90 -30.98
N ALA A 122 -11.80 23.63 -31.35
CA ALA A 122 -11.01 24.53 -32.20
C ALA A 122 -11.58 24.62 -33.63
N ARG A 123 -12.04 23.51 -34.21
CA ARG A 123 -12.72 23.50 -35.52
C ARG A 123 -14.07 24.22 -35.50
N ALA A 124 -14.80 24.14 -34.39
CA ALA A 124 -16.06 24.87 -34.19
C ALA A 124 -15.82 26.37 -33.94
N ALA A 125 -14.67 26.75 -33.37
CA ALA A 125 -14.28 28.14 -33.14
C ALA A 125 -13.60 28.79 -34.36
N SER A 126 -13.23 28.02 -35.38
CA SER A 126 -12.57 28.51 -36.61
C SER A 126 -13.55 28.77 -37.78
N ALA A 127 -14.81 29.14 -37.48
CA ALA A 127 -15.60 29.91 -38.44
C ALA A 127 -14.95 31.30 -38.63
N PRO A 128 -14.86 31.85 -39.86
CA PRO A 128 -13.93 32.92 -40.15
C PRO A 128 -14.42 34.27 -39.61
N GLU A 129 -13.63 34.88 -38.72
CA GLU A 129 -13.54 36.34 -38.57
C GLU A 129 -12.07 36.77 -38.42
N PRO A 130 -11.71 37.99 -38.87
CA PRO A 130 -10.33 38.36 -39.14
C PRO A 130 -9.54 38.78 -37.90
N VAL A 131 -8.31 38.29 -37.87
CA VAL A 131 -7.09 38.74 -37.19
C VAL A 131 -7.20 39.95 -36.23
N SER A 132 -6.95 39.69 -34.95
CA SER A 132 -6.11 40.57 -34.12
C SER A 132 -5.20 39.72 -33.22
N ARG A 133 -3.91 39.67 -33.56
CA ARG A 133 -2.87 39.09 -32.69
C ARG A 133 -2.33 40.20 -31.81
N THR A 134 -2.78 40.27 -30.57
CA THR A 134 -2.02 40.91 -29.49
C THR A 134 -1.23 39.82 -28.76
N ALA A 135 0.09 39.87 -28.89
CA ALA A 135 0.99 39.01 -28.14
C ALA A 135 0.89 39.36 -26.65
N ALA A 136 0.34 38.43 -25.86
CA ALA A 136 0.33 38.55 -24.40
C ALA A 136 1.74 38.32 -23.83
N PRO A 137 2.18 39.10 -22.84
CA PRO A 137 3.54 39.01 -22.32
C PRO A 137 3.75 37.69 -21.58
N ALA A 138 4.91 37.07 -21.80
CA ALA A 138 5.36 35.91 -21.05
C ALA A 138 5.48 36.28 -19.56
N GLN A 139 4.53 35.82 -18.73
CA GLN A 139 4.64 35.96 -17.28
C GLN A 139 5.58 34.88 -16.69
N PRO A 140 6.36 35.25 -15.65
CA PRO A 140 7.65 34.65 -15.37
C PRO A 140 7.54 33.33 -14.60
N SER A 141 8.63 32.57 -14.68
CA SER A 141 9.00 31.30 -14.03
C SER A 141 8.67 31.13 -12.53
N GLY A 142 8.17 32.16 -11.83
CA GLY A 142 7.83 32.13 -10.40
C GLY A 142 6.54 31.39 -10.03
N THR A 143 5.63 31.13 -10.98
CA THR A 143 4.36 30.40 -10.68
C THR A 143 4.57 28.92 -10.41
N TRP A 144 5.60 28.31 -10.99
CA TRP A 144 5.92 26.88 -10.81
C TRP A 144 6.57 26.61 -9.44
N VAL A 145 7.48 27.49 -9.01
CA VAL A 145 8.12 27.43 -7.69
C VAL A 145 7.10 27.59 -6.55
N LYS A 146 6.15 28.53 -6.69
CA LYS A 146 5.06 28.71 -5.71
C LYS A 146 4.14 27.49 -5.64
N LYS A 147 3.86 26.83 -6.77
CA LYS A 147 3.09 25.58 -6.81
C LYS A 147 3.86 24.41 -6.18
N LEU A 148 5.16 24.29 -6.46
CA LEU A 148 6.03 23.24 -5.91
C LEU A 148 6.15 23.34 -4.38
N LYS A 149 6.36 24.55 -3.83
CA LYS A 149 6.36 24.79 -2.37
C LYS A 149 5.04 24.36 -1.70
N TRP A 150 3.91 24.59 -2.36
CA TRP A 150 2.60 24.21 -1.85
C TRP A 150 2.35 22.69 -1.86
N PHE A 151 2.83 21.97 -2.88
CA PHE A 151 2.80 20.51 -2.93
C PHE A 151 3.74 19.87 -1.92
N ALA A 152 4.95 20.41 -1.78
CA ALA A 152 5.90 19.98 -0.76
C ALA A 152 5.30 20.14 0.65
N GLY A 153 4.59 21.25 0.91
CA GLY A 153 3.88 21.46 2.17
C GLY A 153 2.75 20.45 2.40
N THR A 154 1.83 20.31 1.45
CA THR A 154 0.62 19.46 1.64
C THR A 154 0.96 17.96 1.64
N GLY A 155 1.79 17.52 0.71
CA GLY A 155 2.29 16.13 0.68
C GLY A 155 3.14 15.82 1.90
N GLY A 156 3.93 16.81 2.35
CA GLY A 156 4.77 16.66 3.53
C GLY A 156 3.99 16.43 4.82
N VAL A 157 2.83 17.08 4.99
CA VAL A 157 1.93 16.87 6.15
C VAL A 157 1.30 15.47 6.15
N VAL A 158 0.92 14.93 4.98
CA VAL A 158 0.37 13.57 4.90
C VAL A 158 1.45 12.53 5.27
N LEU A 159 2.67 12.71 4.75
CA LEU A 159 3.81 11.89 5.12
C LEU A 159 4.16 12.02 6.61
N LEU A 160 3.99 13.20 7.22
CA LEU A 160 4.14 13.37 8.67
C LEU A 160 3.12 12.56 9.46
N ILE A 161 1.85 12.56 9.04
CA ILE A 161 0.80 11.75 9.69
C ILE A 161 1.12 10.25 9.55
N LEU A 162 1.56 9.83 8.36
CA LEU A 162 1.97 8.44 8.12
C LEU A 162 3.19 8.07 8.99
N ALA A 163 4.17 8.96 9.10
CA ALA A 163 5.35 8.75 9.95
C ALA A 163 4.96 8.69 11.43
N ALA A 164 4.05 9.54 11.90
CA ALA A 164 3.54 9.48 13.28
C ALA A 164 2.81 8.15 13.56
N ALA A 165 1.98 7.68 12.62
CA ALA A 165 1.35 6.37 12.73
C ALA A 165 2.37 5.21 12.70
N GLY A 166 3.41 5.32 11.86
CA GLY A 166 4.51 4.36 11.79
C GLY A 166 5.34 4.32 13.08
N LEU A 167 5.62 5.47 13.69
CA LEU A 167 6.28 5.57 15.00
C LEU A 167 5.45 4.90 16.09
N TYR A 168 4.17 5.27 16.20
CA TYR A 168 3.27 4.69 17.19
C TYR A 168 3.13 3.17 17.02
N GLY A 169 2.88 2.71 15.79
CA GLY A 169 2.75 1.29 15.47
C GLY A 169 4.03 0.51 15.71
N GLY A 170 5.19 1.07 15.33
CA GLY A 170 6.50 0.45 15.54
C GLY A 170 6.83 0.28 17.03
N VAL A 171 6.62 1.31 17.86
CA VAL A 171 6.84 1.23 19.31
C VAL A 171 5.89 0.22 19.95
N ARG A 172 4.60 0.30 19.61
CA ARG A 172 3.60 -0.64 20.16
C ARG A 172 3.94 -2.08 19.81
N ASN A 173 4.30 -2.36 18.56
CA ASN A 173 4.65 -3.71 18.12
C ASN A 173 5.95 -4.21 18.75
N LEU A 174 6.97 -3.34 18.93
CA LEU A 174 8.20 -3.71 19.64
C LEU A 174 7.92 -4.15 21.07
N ASN A 175 7.04 -3.44 21.78
CA ASN A 175 6.68 -3.77 23.15
C ASN A 175 5.89 -5.10 23.25
N THR A 176 5.24 -5.53 22.17
CA THR A 176 4.57 -6.84 22.12
C THR A 176 5.50 -7.98 21.70
N ILE A 177 6.69 -7.70 21.16
CA ILE A 177 7.63 -8.74 20.79
C ILE A 177 8.29 -9.28 22.06
N ARG A 178 8.05 -10.57 22.31
CA ARG A 178 8.67 -11.31 23.40
C ARG A 178 10.20 -11.33 23.23
N PRO A 179 10.97 -11.12 24.31
CA PRO A 179 12.43 -11.21 24.25
C PRO A 179 12.91 -12.66 24.11
N ALA A 180 14.12 -12.85 23.58
CA ALA A 180 14.66 -14.16 23.19
C ALA A 180 14.85 -15.13 24.37
N ASP A 181 15.18 -14.59 25.54
CA ASP A 181 15.40 -15.29 26.80
C ASP A 181 14.14 -15.93 27.39
N GLN A 182 12.95 -15.49 26.95
CA GLN A 182 11.69 -16.11 27.34
C GLN A 182 11.29 -17.29 26.43
N TYR A 183 12.11 -17.61 25.44
CA TYR A 183 11.96 -18.83 24.65
C TYR A 183 12.94 -19.88 25.13
N GLU A 184 12.44 -21.09 25.35
CA GLU A 184 13.26 -22.26 25.62
C GLU A 184 13.42 -23.05 24.33
N ASP A 185 14.66 -23.30 23.91
CA ASP A 185 14.94 -24.04 22.69
C ASP A 185 14.75 -25.54 22.94
N SER A 186 13.68 -26.11 22.36
CA SER A 186 13.38 -27.54 22.46
C SER A 186 14.06 -28.35 21.34
N GLY A 187 14.84 -27.70 20.48
CA GLY A 187 15.60 -28.34 19.42
C GLY A 187 14.82 -28.51 18.11
N ILE A 188 15.43 -29.24 17.17
CA ILE A 188 14.88 -29.49 15.84
C ILE A 188 14.10 -30.80 15.86
N HIS A 189 12.88 -30.76 15.35
CA HIS A 189 12.01 -31.90 15.21
C HIS A 189 11.62 -32.12 13.75
N THR A 190 11.49 -33.39 13.37
CA THR A 190 10.92 -33.79 12.09
C THR A 190 9.41 -33.90 12.22
N PHE A 191 8.71 -33.08 11.45
CA PHE A 191 7.25 -33.01 11.39
C PHE A 191 6.76 -33.75 10.15
N ALA A 192 6.05 -34.86 10.36
CA ALA A 192 5.41 -35.60 9.28
C ALA A 192 3.95 -35.14 9.11
N PRO A 193 3.49 -34.88 7.88
CA PRO A 193 2.09 -34.58 7.63
C PRO A 193 1.24 -35.82 7.95
N TYR A 194 0.08 -35.62 8.58
CA TYR A 194 -0.82 -36.71 8.94
C TYR A 194 -2.27 -36.48 8.53
N ASP A 195 -2.67 -35.22 8.28
CA ASP A 195 -4.04 -34.92 7.90
C ASP A 195 -4.15 -33.61 7.10
N ILE A 196 -5.24 -33.50 6.33
CA ILE A 196 -5.64 -32.28 5.63
C ILE A 196 -7.09 -31.99 5.98
N LEU A 197 -7.32 -30.95 6.78
CA LEU A 197 -8.66 -30.60 7.23
C LEU A 197 -9.14 -29.26 6.62
N PRO A 198 -10.39 -29.21 6.14
CA PRO A 198 -11.01 -27.95 5.74
C PRO A 198 -11.42 -27.14 6.98
N ILE A 199 -10.93 -25.90 7.08
CA ILE A 199 -11.31 -24.96 8.14
C ILE A 199 -12.12 -23.81 7.54
N SER A 200 -13.25 -23.49 8.17
CA SER A 200 -14.06 -22.32 7.83
C SER A 200 -13.44 -21.05 8.42
N VAL A 201 -12.76 -20.27 7.58
CA VAL A 201 -12.15 -18.99 7.97
C VAL A 201 -13.11 -17.86 7.61
N LYS A 202 -13.25 -16.87 8.49
CA LYS A 202 -14.08 -15.68 8.21
C LYS A 202 -13.55 -14.95 6.98
N THR A 203 -14.44 -14.69 6.03
CA THR A 203 -14.09 -13.94 4.83
C THR A 203 -13.78 -12.50 5.21
N THR A 204 -12.56 -12.08 4.90
CA THR A 204 -12.13 -10.69 5.06
C THR A 204 -12.51 -9.93 3.79
N GLY A 205 -13.38 -8.92 3.92
CA GLY A 205 -13.88 -8.17 2.77
C GLY A 205 -14.97 -7.18 3.17
N PRO A 206 -15.51 -6.41 2.20
CA PRO A 206 -16.57 -5.44 2.46
C PRO A 206 -17.79 -6.10 3.10
N ARG A 207 -18.52 -5.35 3.92
CA ARG A 207 -19.68 -5.85 4.68
C ARG A 207 -20.71 -6.56 3.78
N ARG A 208 -20.91 -6.08 2.56
CA ARG A 208 -21.82 -6.69 1.57
C ARG A 208 -21.34 -8.07 1.11
N TYR A 209 -20.07 -8.22 0.80
CA TYR A 209 -19.48 -9.50 0.40
C TYR A 209 -19.52 -10.50 1.55
N ARG A 210 -19.20 -10.06 2.77
CA ARG A 210 -19.27 -10.90 3.99
C ARG A 210 -20.69 -11.33 4.36
N ARG A 211 -21.74 -10.61 3.93
CA ARG A 211 -23.14 -11.05 4.11
C ARG A 211 -23.49 -12.21 3.18
N LEU A 212 -22.92 -12.20 1.97
CA LEU A 212 -23.18 -13.22 0.95
C LEU A 212 -22.27 -14.44 1.13
N HIS A 213 -21.02 -14.23 1.55
CA HIS A 213 -19.99 -15.26 1.74
C HIS A 213 -19.28 -15.05 3.09
N PRO A 214 -19.95 -15.34 4.22
CA PRO A 214 -19.41 -15.05 5.55
C PRO A 214 -18.15 -15.84 5.87
N THR A 215 -18.03 -17.05 5.34
CA THR A 215 -16.88 -17.94 5.53
C THR A 215 -16.34 -18.43 4.19
N LYS A 216 -15.02 -18.65 4.13
CA LYS A 216 -14.34 -19.36 3.06
C LYS A 216 -13.66 -20.59 3.65
N ILE A 217 -13.65 -21.68 2.89
CA ILE A 217 -12.94 -22.90 3.29
C ILE A 217 -11.46 -22.73 2.92
N VAL A 218 -10.59 -23.00 3.88
CA VAL A 218 -9.14 -23.07 3.69
C VAL A 218 -8.70 -24.45 4.16
N TYR A 219 -7.98 -25.16 3.31
CA TYR A 219 -7.42 -26.47 3.65
C TYR A 219 -6.10 -26.27 4.39
N MET A 220 -6.04 -26.75 5.62
CA MET A 220 -4.83 -26.74 6.44
C MET A 220 -4.20 -28.13 6.43
N VAL A 221 -2.89 -28.18 6.27
CA VAL A 221 -2.11 -29.41 6.39
C VAL A 221 -1.60 -29.49 7.82
N TYR A 222 -1.91 -30.59 8.50
CA TYR A 222 -1.52 -30.83 9.87
C TYR A 222 -0.33 -31.77 9.92
N TYR A 223 0.64 -31.39 10.73
CA TYR A 223 1.88 -32.12 10.94
C TYR A 223 2.03 -32.49 12.42
N ARG A 224 2.65 -33.64 12.66
CA ARG A 224 2.99 -34.12 14.00
C ARG A 224 4.42 -34.63 14.01
N THR A 225 5.09 -34.51 15.15
CA THR A 225 6.44 -35.02 15.30
C THR A 225 6.50 -36.54 15.20
N THR A 226 7.50 -37.05 14.49
CA THR A 226 7.73 -38.50 14.34
C THR A 226 8.38 -39.13 15.57
N ASN A 227 9.09 -38.34 16.38
CA ASN A 227 9.86 -38.81 17.54
C ASN A 227 9.05 -38.97 18.84
N GLY A 228 7.72 -38.88 18.78
CA GLY A 228 6.85 -39.04 19.94
C GLY A 228 6.78 -37.85 20.92
N SER A 229 7.47 -36.74 20.64
CA SER A 229 7.43 -35.52 21.51
C SER A 229 6.06 -34.85 21.58
N GLY A 230 5.16 -35.15 20.64
CA GLY A 230 3.78 -34.69 20.66
C GLY A 230 3.57 -33.29 20.08
N TYR A 231 4.62 -32.60 19.64
CA TYR A 231 4.47 -31.29 19.00
C TYR A 231 3.68 -31.40 17.69
N GLN A 232 2.93 -30.36 17.41
CA GLN A 232 2.07 -30.22 16.26
C GLN A 232 2.37 -28.91 15.55
N TRP A 233 2.26 -28.95 14.24
CA TRP A 233 2.40 -27.78 13.40
C TRP A 233 1.34 -27.83 12.31
N ARG A 234 0.94 -26.67 11.81
CA ARG A 234 -0.03 -26.55 10.72
C ARG A 234 0.47 -25.56 9.69
N ASP A 235 0.24 -25.88 8.43
CA ASP A 235 0.57 -25.03 7.30
C ASP A 235 -0.66 -24.77 6.44
N GLU A 236 -0.77 -23.56 5.88
CA GLU A 236 -1.91 -23.16 5.08
C GLU A 236 -1.74 -23.63 3.63
N GLY A 237 -2.52 -24.64 3.24
CA GLY A 237 -2.56 -25.13 1.86
C GLY A 237 -3.47 -24.34 0.93
N GLY A 238 -4.09 -23.26 1.40
CA GLY A 238 -4.91 -22.38 0.60
C GLY A 238 -6.35 -22.86 0.42
N THR A 239 -7.10 -22.21 -0.48
CA THR A 239 -8.54 -22.46 -0.68
C THR A 239 -8.84 -23.68 -1.55
N ALA A 240 -7.88 -24.12 -2.37
CA ALA A 240 -8.02 -25.30 -3.21
C ALA A 240 -7.35 -26.50 -2.55
N ARG A 241 -8.08 -27.60 -2.39
CA ARG A 241 -7.57 -28.82 -1.75
C ARG A 241 -6.28 -29.35 -2.40
N VAL A 242 -6.18 -29.24 -3.73
CA VAL A 242 -5.01 -29.71 -4.50
C VAL A 242 -3.70 -29.05 -4.03
N LEU A 243 -3.73 -27.78 -3.64
CA LEU A 243 -2.54 -27.08 -3.13
C LEU A 243 -2.14 -27.62 -1.75
N ALA A 244 -3.10 -27.94 -0.89
CA ALA A 244 -2.85 -28.61 0.38
C ALA A 244 -2.33 -30.04 0.18
N GLU A 245 -2.85 -30.77 -0.80
CA GLU A 245 -2.34 -32.09 -1.18
C GLU A 245 -0.90 -32.01 -1.70
N GLN A 246 -0.55 -31.00 -2.51
CA GLN A 246 0.83 -30.78 -2.94
C GLN A 246 1.78 -30.54 -1.76
N LEU A 247 1.36 -29.74 -0.77
CA LEU A 247 2.13 -29.54 0.47
C LEU A 247 2.25 -30.82 1.30
N TYR A 248 1.18 -31.61 1.38
CA TYR A 248 1.20 -32.91 2.06
C TYR A 248 2.18 -33.87 1.38
N GLN A 249 2.17 -33.95 0.05
CA GLN A 249 3.06 -34.81 -0.73
C GLN A 249 4.54 -34.39 -0.69
N ARG A 250 4.83 -33.14 -0.30
CA ARG A 250 6.20 -32.70 -0.01
C ARG A 250 6.83 -33.48 1.14
N GLY A 251 6.00 -34.11 1.99
CA GLY A 251 6.43 -35.02 3.03
C GLY A 251 6.90 -34.29 4.29
N SER A 252 7.83 -34.92 4.99
CA SER A 252 8.28 -34.44 6.31
C SER A 252 9.11 -33.17 6.21
N VAL A 253 8.98 -32.29 7.21
CA VAL A 253 9.69 -31.01 7.28
C VAL A 253 10.41 -30.91 8.62
N GLU A 254 11.65 -30.45 8.60
CA GLU A 254 12.39 -30.13 9.82
C GLU A 254 12.04 -28.72 10.29
N ARG A 255 11.68 -28.58 11.56
CA ARG A 255 11.43 -27.27 12.19
C ARG A 255 12.01 -27.24 13.59
N ARG A 256 12.49 -26.07 14.00
CA ARG A 256 12.90 -25.86 15.39
C ARG A 256 11.70 -25.47 16.23
N VAL A 257 11.57 -26.07 17.41
CA VAL A 257 10.51 -25.77 18.37
C VAL A 257 11.07 -24.83 19.43
N LEU A 258 10.41 -23.68 19.60
CA LEU A 258 10.71 -22.74 20.67
C LEU A 258 9.55 -22.73 21.65
N SER A 259 9.76 -23.31 22.83
CA SER A 259 8.79 -23.38 23.90
C SER A 259 8.68 -22.03 24.62
N ILE A 260 7.48 -21.73 25.11
CA ILE A 260 7.14 -20.53 25.87
C ILE A 260 6.60 -21.01 27.22
N PRO A 261 7.47 -21.27 28.21
CA PRO A 261 7.08 -21.89 29.47
C PRO A 261 6.03 -21.09 30.24
N SER A 262 6.06 -19.76 30.13
CA SER A 262 5.10 -18.88 30.82
C SER A 262 3.65 -19.05 30.37
N GLU A 263 3.41 -19.59 29.18
CA GLU A 263 2.08 -19.74 28.57
C GLU A 263 1.74 -21.21 28.27
N ASP A 264 2.60 -22.15 28.71
CA ASP A 264 2.47 -23.59 28.43
C ASP A 264 2.20 -23.87 26.94
N THR A 265 2.94 -23.16 26.08
CA THR A 265 2.76 -23.21 24.62
C THR A 265 4.10 -23.14 23.91
N TYR A 266 4.08 -23.24 22.58
CA TYR A 266 5.29 -23.20 21.77
C TYR A 266 5.00 -22.61 20.39
N ILE A 267 6.07 -22.23 19.70
CA ILE A 267 6.05 -21.84 18.30
C ILE A 267 7.04 -22.69 17.50
N THR A 268 6.81 -22.84 16.20
CA THR A 268 7.73 -23.54 15.30
C THR A 268 8.35 -22.56 14.29
N VAL A 269 9.67 -22.59 14.18
CA VAL A 269 10.45 -21.72 13.30
C VAL A 269 11.28 -22.56 12.32
N GLU A 270 11.92 -21.90 11.35
CA GLU A 270 12.82 -22.58 10.43
C GLU A 270 13.99 -23.22 11.20
N PRO A 271 14.49 -24.40 10.78
CA PRO A 271 15.38 -25.23 11.59
C PRO A 271 16.71 -24.55 11.96
N HIS A 272 17.18 -23.66 11.09
CA HIS A 272 18.43 -22.92 11.26
C HIS A 272 18.30 -21.66 12.14
N LEU A 273 17.07 -21.22 12.45
CA LEU A 273 16.84 -20.01 13.23
C LEU A 273 16.88 -20.32 14.73
N THR A 274 17.69 -19.59 15.48
CA THR A 274 17.63 -19.59 16.95
C THR A 274 16.54 -18.65 17.47
N ALA A 275 16.17 -18.77 18.76
CA ALA A 275 15.25 -17.81 19.40
C ALA A 275 15.72 -16.35 19.25
N GLN A 276 17.04 -16.13 19.35
CA GLN A 276 17.62 -14.82 19.16
C GLN A 276 17.50 -14.34 17.72
N GLN A 277 17.84 -15.16 16.73
CA GLN A 277 17.70 -14.77 15.32
C GLN A 277 16.25 -14.52 14.91
N TYR A 278 15.31 -15.31 15.43
CA TYR A 278 13.88 -15.11 15.22
C TYR A 278 13.41 -13.76 15.80
N THR A 279 13.71 -13.49 17.06
CA THR A 279 13.31 -12.23 17.73
C THR A 279 14.01 -11.00 17.14
N ASP A 280 15.29 -11.11 16.79
CA ASP A 280 16.04 -10.06 16.10
C ASP A 280 15.44 -9.76 14.73
N GLY A 281 15.01 -10.80 13.98
CA GLY A 281 14.30 -10.65 12.72
C GLY A 281 12.99 -9.87 12.87
N LEU A 282 12.21 -10.17 13.92
CA LEU A 282 10.99 -9.43 14.24
C LEU A 282 11.28 -7.97 14.63
N ARG A 283 12.26 -7.73 15.51
CA ARG A 283 12.66 -6.40 15.97
C ARG A 283 13.23 -5.54 14.85
N ARG A 284 14.09 -6.10 14.00
CA ARG A 284 14.72 -5.40 12.87
C ARG A 284 13.69 -4.76 11.95
N ARG A 285 12.60 -5.48 11.64
CA ARG A 285 11.50 -4.93 10.81
C ARG A 285 10.89 -3.69 11.44
N GLN A 286 10.67 -3.70 12.76
CA GLN A 286 10.13 -2.55 13.47
C GLN A 286 11.15 -1.41 13.59
N TYR A 287 12.44 -1.70 13.83
CA TYR A 287 13.48 -0.68 13.83
C TYR A 287 13.63 0.02 12.49
N ILE A 288 13.50 -0.69 11.37
CA ILE A 288 13.48 -0.08 10.04
C ILE A 288 12.30 0.88 9.91
N LEU A 289 11.09 0.46 10.31
CA LEU A 289 9.91 1.30 10.29
C LEU A 289 10.08 2.56 11.16
N LEU A 290 10.61 2.40 12.37
CA LEU A 290 10.90 3.52 13.28
C LEU A 290 11.97 4.45 12.73
N GLY A 291 13.06 3.90 12.17
CA GLY A 291 14.13 4.69 11.58
C GLY A 291 13.66 5.53 10.40
N LEU A 292 12.89 4.93 9.48
CA LEU A 292 12.31 5.66 8.34
C LEU A 292 11.33 6.75 8.80
N SER A 293 10.46 6.42 9.76
CA SER A 293 9.45 7.35 10.26
C SER A 293 10.08 8.49 11.06
N GLY A 294 10.98 8.18 11.98
CA GLY A 294 11.70 9.15 12.81
C GLY A 294 12.62 10.04 11.98
N GLY A 295 13.36 9.45 11.04
CA GLY A 295 14.19 10.19 10.09
C GLY A 295 13.38 11.19 9.27
N TYR A 296 12.21 10.78 8.77
CA TYR A 296 11.32 11.69 8.06
C TYR A 296 10.83 12.86 8.93
N VAL A 297 10.40 12.59 10.16
CA VAL A 297 9.94 13.63 11.11
C VAL A 297 11.05 14.62 11.42
N LEU A 298 12.27 14.14 11.67
CA LEU A 298 13.44 14.99 11.93
C LEU A 298 13.78 15.87 10.72
N CYS A 299 13.89 15.28 9.53
CA CYS A 299 14.17 16.03 8.30
C CYS A 299 13.10 17.09 8.02
N TYR A 300 11.82 16.75 8.21
CA TYR A 300 10.73 17.70 8.02
C TYR A 300 10.78 18.85 9.05
N GLY A 301 11.04 18.53 10.33
CA GLY A 301 11.20 19.52 11.39
C GLY A 301 12.35 20.49 11.14
N VAL A 302 13.53 19.97 10.75
CA VAL A 302 14.70 20.79 10.41
C VAL A 302 14.39 21.70 9.21
N ALA A 303 13.81 21.15 8.14
CA ALA A 303 13.43 21.94 6.97
C ALA A 303 12.46 23.07 7.35
N TRP A 304 11.49 22.78 8.22
CA TRP A 304 10.54 23.78 8.71
C TRP A 304 11.21 24.87 9.55
N ILE A 305 12.13 24.53 10.45
CA ILE A 305 12.90 25.50 11.25
C ILE A 305 13.76 26.39 10.34
N VAL A 306 14.46 25.80 9.37
CA VAL A 306 15.31 26.56 8.42
C VAL A 306 14.47 27.53 7.58
N ILE A 307 13.30 27.11 7.11
CA ILE A 307 12.39 27.98 6.36
C ILE A 307 11.93 29.16 7.24
N ARG A 308 11.53 28.89 8.49
CA ARG A 308 11.10 29.96 9.40
C ARG A 308 12.20 30.93 9.79
N ARG A 309 13.44 30.46 9.94
CA ARG A 309 14.59 31.35 10.22
C ARG A 309 14.85 32.30 9.06
N LYS A 310 14.78 31.82 7.82
CA LYS A 310 14.93 32.66 6.63
C LYS A 310 13.83 33.71 6.51
N GLU A 311 12.59 33.34 6.80
CA GLU A 311 11.47 34.30 6.81
C GLU A 311 11.66 35.39 7.87
N ALA A 312 12.26 35.06 9.03
CA ALA A 312 12.53 36.03 10.10
C ALA A 312 13.79 36.90 9.90
N GLU A 313 14.68 36.53 8.96
CA GLU A 313 15.84 37.35 8.55
C GLU A 313 15.52 38.28 7.37
N GLU A 314 14.43 38.03 6.65
CA GLU A 314 13.96 38.83 5.51
C GLU A 314 12.92 39.92 5.91
N ASP A 315 12.39 39.86 7.14
CA ASP A 315 11.49 40.85 7.76
C ASP A 315 12.27 41.84 8.66
#